data_AF-A0A3S0JKS3-F1
#
_entry.id   AF-A0A3S0JKS3-F1
#
_cell.length_a   1.000
_cell.length_b   1.000
_cell.length_c   1.000
_cell.angle_alpha   90.00
_cell.angle_beta   90.00
_cell.angle_gamma   90.00
#
_symmetry.space_group_name_H-M   'P 1'
#
loop_
_entity.id
_entity.type
_entity.pdbx_description
1 polymer ?
#
loop_
_entity_poly.entity_id
_entity_poly.type
_entity_poly.pdbx_seq_one_letter_code
_entity_poly.pdbx_strand_id
1 'polypeptide(L)'
;MTPISVIELLPSTEKQIDTFANSIKESILDGGFDYRKYLYQKKMMEKTFDVLENDFEFKEFLQKEIEKFGKDGVSFNDLKFELQDRKTWDYSMTGDSELENLIEQKKKIDEAVKARQKLLQTAKKPFADIDTGEIIHPASYSSKTFIKSSLKNNLKCKKSK
;
A
#
# COMPACT_ATOMS: atom_id res chain seq x y z
N MET A 1 20.52 -8.99 23.83
CA MET A 1 20.00 -8.16 22.71
C MET A 1 18.52 -7.97 22.95
N THR A 2 18.06 -6.72 23.03
CA THR A 2 16.63 -6.38 23.19
C THR A 2 16.03 -6.02 21.83
N PRO A 3 14.69 -6.09 21.65
CA PRO A 3 14.04 -5.63 20.42
C PRO A 3 14.39 -4.18 20.06
N ILE A 4 14.54 -3.32 21.06
CA ILE A 4 14.93 -1.90 20.88
C ILE A 4 16.33 -1.79 20.28
N SER A 5 17.29 -2.57 20.79
CA SER A 5 18.66 -2.58 20.22
C SER A 5 18.72 -3.05 18.77
N VAL A 6 17.71 -3.80 18.29
CA VAL A 6 17.62 -4.19 16.87
C VAL A 6 17.12 -3.01 16.02
N ILE A 7 16.20 -2.19 16.53
CA ILE A 7 15.72 -0.98 15.85
C ILE A 7 16.86 0.04 15.72
N GLU A 8 17.67 0.20 16.77
CA GLU A 8 18.84 1.10 16.76
C GLU A 8 19.92 0.68 15.75
N LEU A 9 19.92 -0.58 15.30
CA LEU A 9 20.81 -1.06 14.25
C LEU A 9 20.30 -0.77 12.83
N LEU A 10 19.08 -0.25 12.67
CA LEU A 10 18.53 0.13 11.37
C LEU A 10 19.22 1.41 10.84
N PRO A 11 19.34 1.55 9.50
CA PRO A 11 19.97 2.73 8.92
C PRO A 11 19.18 4.00 9.25
N SER A 12 19.90 5.06 9.63
CA SER A 12 19.33 6.36 10.04
C SER A 12 19.64 7.50 9.07
N THR A 13 20.38 7.22 7.99
CA THR A 13 20.74 8.20 6.95
C THR A 13 20.63 7.57 5.56
N GLU A 14 20.43 8.38 4.52
CA GLU A 14 20.32 7.91 3.13
C GLU A 14 21.54 7.07 2.70
N LYS A 15 22.75 7.52 3.03
CA LYS A 15 24.00 6.76 2.75
C LYS A 15 24.05 5.41 3.47
N GLN A 16 23.56 5.35 4.71
CA GLN A 16 23.48 4.09 5.44
C GLN A 16 22.43 3.17 4.83
N ILE A 17 21.30 3.70 4.35
CA ILE A 17 20.28 2.90 3.64
C ILE A 17 20.92 2.22 2.42
N ASP A 18 21.66 2.97 1.60
CA ASP A 18 22.32 2.41 0.42
C ASP A 18 23.35 1.35 0.77
N THR A 19 24.21 1.63 1.76
CA THR A 19 25.26 0.70 2.20
C THR A 19 24.64 -0.59 2.77
N PHE A 20 23.60 -0.44 3.61
CA PHE A 20 22.90 -1.54 4.24
C PHE A 20 22.16 -2.41 3.21
N ALA A 21 21.45 -1.78 2.27
CA ALA A 21 20.75 -2.47 1.19
C ALA A 21 21.72 -3.23 0.28
N ASN A 22 22.86 -2.63 -0.08
CA ASN A 22 23.88 -3.27 -0.90
C ASN A 22 24.52 -4.47 -0.18
N SER A 23 24.83 -4.34 1.12
CA SER A 23 25.40 -5.45 1.90
C SER A 23 24.44 -6.65 1.99
N ILE A 24 23.14 -6.40 2.21
CA ILE A 24 22.13 -7.46 2.20
C ILE A 24 22.03 -8.12 0.82
N LYS A 25 22.00 -7.30 -0.24
CA LYS A 25 21.94 -7.77 -1.63
C LYS A 25 23.11 -8.69 -1.95
N GLU A 26 24.33 -8.27 -1.67
CA GLU A 26 25.56 -9.05 -1.90
C GLU A 26 25.53 -10.36 -1.10
N SER A 27 25.22 -10.30 0.19
CA SER A 27 25.14 -11.50 1.04
C SER A 27 24.16 -12.55 0.52
N ILE A 28 23.05 -12.13 -0.08
CA ILE A 28 22.06 -13.03 -0.67
C ILE A 28 22.54 -13.59 -2.01
N LEU A 29 23.07 -12.72 -2.89
CA LEU A 29 23.54 -13.11 -4.23
C LEU A 29 24.74 -14.06 -4.15
N ASP A 30 25.64 -13.85 -3.18
CA ASP A 30 26.82 -14.69 -2.93
C ASP A 30 26.47 -16.00 -2.20
N GLY A 31 25.19 -16.19 -1.82
CA GLY A 31 24.72 -17.38 -1.12
C GLY A 31 25.07 -17.43 0.38
N GLY A 32 25.68 -16.37 0.92
CA GLY A 32 25.97 -16.22 2.36
C GLY A 32 24.70 -16.12 3.23
N PHE A 33 23.57 -15.75 2.64
CA PHE A 33 22.27 -15.70 3.33
C PHE A 33 21.13 -16.26 2.48
N ASP A 34 20.31 -17.14 3.07
CA ASP A 34 19.15 -17.73 2.38
C ASP A 34 18.07 -16.68 2.08
N TYR A 35 17.82 -16.44 0.79
CA TYR A 35 16.81 -15.47 0.32
C TYR A 35 15.41 -15.74 0.89
N ARG A 36 15.05 -17.00 1.20
CA ARG A 36 13.75 -17.34 1.79
C ARG A 36 13.65 -16.83 3.22
N LYS A 37 14.75 -16.91 3.98
CA LYS A 37 14.84 -16.33 5.32
C LYS A 37 14.70 -14.81 5.25
N TYR A 38 15.36 -14.17 4.28
CA TYR A 38 15.20 -12.73 4.05
C TYR A 38 13.74 -12.35 3.78
N LEU A 39 13.09 -13.00 2.82
CA LEU A 39 11.69 -12.74 2.47
C LEU A 39 10.73 -12.98 3.65
N TYR A 40 10.99 -14.02 4.44
CA TYR A 40 10.21 -14.31 5.65
C TYR A 40 10.38 -13.20 6.70
N GLN A 41 11.62 -12.82 7.01
CA GLN A 41 11.90 -11.81 8.04
C GLN A 41 11.39 -10.43 7.63
N LYS A 42 11.56 -10.03 6.36
CA LYS A 42 10.95 -8.82 5.79
C LYS A 42 9.44 -8.81 6.08
N LYS A 43 8.75 -9.92 5.80
CA LYS A 43 7.30 -9.98 6.01
C LYS A 43 6.88 -9.95 7.48
N MET A 44 7.68 -10.54 8.37
CA MET A 44 7.44 -10.47 9.80
C MET A 44 7.67 -9.06 10.34
N MET A 45 8.71 -8.36 9.88
CA MET A 45 8.99 -7.00 10.30
C MET A 45 7.88 -6.03 9.87
N GLU A 46 7.42 -6.12 8.62
CA GLU A 46 6.24 -5.37 8.14
C GLU A 46 5.04 -5.57 9.07
N LYS A 47 4.76 -6.83 9.44
CA LYS A 47 3.66 -7.16 10.34
C LYS A 47 3.84 -6.65 11.76
N THR A 48 5.07 -6.58 12.26
CA THR A 48 5.34 -6.00 13.57
C THR A 48 4.98 -4.51 13.58
N PHE A 49 5.38 -3.77 12.53
CA PHE A 49 4.98 -2.37 12.39
C PHE A 49 3.48 -2.22 12.20
N ASP A 50 2.84 -3.06 11.39
CA ASP A 50 1.37 -3.07 11.26
C ASP A 50 0.68 -3.28 12.62
N VAL A 51 1.22 -4.15 13.49
CA VAL A 51 0.64 -4.40 14.83
C VAL A 51 0.77 -3.17 15.72
N LEU A 52 1.94 -2.53 15.75
CA LEU A 52 2.17 -1.31 16.53
C LEU A 52 1.31 -0.15 16.02
N GLU A 53 1.26 0.04 14.71
CA GLU A 53 0.42 1.07 14.09
C GLU A 53 -1.06 0.84 14.36
N ASN A 54 -1.52 -0.39 14.61
CA ASN A 54 -2.93 -0.66 14.92
C ASN A 54 -3.22 -0.78 16.42
N ASP A 55 -2.21 -0.63 17.27
CA ASP A 55 -2.37 -0.63 18.73
C ASP A 55 -2.95 0.71 19.20
N PHE A 56 -4.03 0.65 19.98
CA PHE A 56 -4.77 1.84 20.41
C PHE A 56 -3.96 2.67 21.42
N GLU A 57 -3.36 2.00 22.41
CA GLU A 57 -2.59 2.66 23.48
C GLU A 57 -1.36 3.36 22.90
N PHE A 58 -0.64 2.69 21.99
CA PHE A 58 0.52 3.25 21.32
C PHE A 58 0.17 4.46 20.46
N LYS A 59 -0.92 4.38 19.68
CA LYS A 59 -1.41 5.51 18.87
C LYS A 59 -1.78 6.72 19.72
N GLU A 60 -2.56 6.50 20.78
CA GLU A 60 -2.99 7.57 21.68
C GLU A 60 -1.78 8.23 22.36
N PHE A 61 -0.79 7.45 22.76
CA PHE A 61 0.46 7.96 23.32
C PHE A 61 1.20 8.86 22.32
N LEU A 62 1.44 8.40 21.09
CA LEU A 62 2.14 9.18 20.06
C LEU A 62 1.39 10.47 19.71
N GLN A 63 0.06 10.40 19.59
CA GLN A 63 -0.77 11.57 19.33
C GLN A 63 -0.59 12.62 20.43
N LYS A 64 -0.74 12.24 21.70
CA LYS A 64 -0.57 13.16 22.84
C LYS A 64 0.82 13.79 22.88
N GLU A 65 1.86 13.04 22.53
CA GLU A 65 3.23 13.58 22.48
C GLU A 65 3.40 14.62 21.35
N ILE A 66 2.84 14.37 20.16
CA ILE A 66 2.92 15.32 19.03
C ILE A 66 2.03 16.55 19.28
N GLU A 67 0.86 16.39 19.90
CA GLU A 67 -0.07 17.49 20.22
C GLU A 67 0.59 18.60 21.06
N LYS A 68 1.58 18.26 21.91
CA LYS A 68 2.32 19.23 22.73
C LYS A 68 3.02 20.32 21.91
N PHE A 69 3.35 20.03 20.65
CA PHE A 69 4.04 20.95 19.75
C PHE A 69 3.08 21.77 18.88
N GLY A 70 1.76 21.55 19.00
CA GLY A 70 0.73 22.28 18.26
C GLY A 70 0.65 21.90 16.79
N LYS A 71 0.07 22.80 15.97
CA LYS A 71 -0.24 22.54 14.55
C LYS A 71 0.99 22.35 13.67
N ASP A 72 2.11 22.97 14.02
CA ASP A 72 3.34 22.87 13.25
C ASP A 72 4.04 21.52 13.46
N GLY A 73 3.62 20.74 14.44
CA GLY A 73 4.16 19.42 14.74
C GLY A 73 5.58 19.47 15.33
N VAL A 74 6.25 18.32 15.32
CA VAL A 74 7.62 18.15 15.82
C VAL A 74 8.51 17.58 14.72
N SER A 75 9.77 17.99 14.68
CA SER A 75 10.76 17.42 13.75
C SER A 75 11.84 16.66 14.51
N PHE A 76 12.30 15.55 13.95
CA PHE A 76 13.45 14.79 14.43
C PHE A 76 14.31 14.39 13.23
N ASN A 77 15.58 14.80 13.24
CA ASN A 77 16.45 14.77 12.05
C ASN A 77 15.73 15.45 10.86
N ASP A 78 15.66 14.76 9.73
CA ASP A 78 15.04 15.26 8.50
C ASP A 78 13.55 14.89 8.36
N LEU A 79 12.94 14.34 9.42
CA LEU A 79 11.54 13.91 9.44
C LEU A 79 10.68 14.87 10.28
N LYS A 80 9.56 15.29 9.69
CA LYS A 80 8.53 16.09 10.37
C LYS A 80 7.32 15.20 10.70
N PHE A 81 6.85 15.29 11.94
CA PHE A 81 5.65 14.61 12.43
C PHE A 81 4.58 15.66 12.75
N GLU A 82 3.44 15.56 12.10
CA GLU A 82 2.30 16.45 12.32
C GLU A 82 1.00 15.64 12.36
N LEU A 83 0.04 16.12 13.13
CA LEU A 83 -1.29 15.53 13.19
C LEU A 83 -2.16 16.12 12.09
N GLN A 84 -2.78 15.25 11.30
CA GLN A 84 -3.70 15.64 10.24
C GLN A 84 -5.04 14.92 10.40
N ASP A 85 -6.11 15.69 10.36
CA ASP A 85 -7.47 15.15 10.37
C ASP A 85 -7.98 14.98 8.94
N ARG A 86 -8.28 13.73 8.57
CA ARG A 86 -9.01 13.46 7.33
C ARG A 86 -10.51 13.54 7.57
N LYS A 87 -11.14 14.61 7.05
CA LYS A 87 -12.61 14.70 7.01
C LYS A 87 -13.15 13.72 5.98
N THR A 88 -14.04 12.82 6.43
CA THR A 88 -14.81 11.96 5.54
C THR A 88 -16.25 12.44 5.58
N TRP A 89 -16.79 12.76 4.41
CA TRP A 89 -18.17 13.22 4.27
C TRP A 89 -19.06 12.02 3.95
N ASP A 90 -20.13 11.86 4.72
CA ASP A 90 -21.20 10.92 4.42
C ASP A 90 -22.33 11.66 3.73
N TYR A 91 -22.67 11.22 2.52
CA TYR A 91 -23.73 11.81 1.70
C TYR A 91 -24.99 10.93 1.68
N SER A 92 -25.04 9.82 2.43
CA SER A 92 -26.16 8.88 2.35
C SER A 92 -27.48 9.43 2.88
N MET A 93 -27.43 10.48 3.71
CA MET A 93 -28.60 11.07 4.38
C MET A 93 -28.91 12.49 3.88
N THR A 94 -28.34 12.93 2.77
CA THR A 94 -28.57 14.30 2.26
C THR A 94 -29.94 14.45 1.60
N GLY A 95 -30.59 13.34 1.21
CA GLY A 95 -31.86 13.36 0.48
C GLY A 95 -31.75 13.95 -0.93
N ASP A 96 -30.54 14.03 -1.47
CA ASP A 96 -30.25 14.59 -2.79
C ASP A 96 -30.46 13.52 -3.88
N SER A 97 -31.62 13.57 -4.51
CA SER A 97 -31.98 12.65 -5.60
C SER A 97 -31.15 12.86 -6.87
N GLU A 98 -30.57 14.05 -7.10
CA GLU A 98 -29.67 14.29 -8.23
C GLU A 98 -28.35 13.55 -8.01
N LEU A 99 -27.79 13.63 -6.80
CA LEU A 99 -26.59 12.89 -6.43
C LEU A 99 -26.78 11.37 -6.55
N GLU A 100 -27.91 10.85 -6.08
CA GLU A 100 -28.24 9.42 -6.23
C GLU A 100 -28.28 8.99 -7.71
N ASN A 101 -28.96 9.78 -8.55
CA ASN A 101 -29.03 9.53 -10.00
C ASN A 101 -27.63 9.57 -10.64
N LEU A 102 -26.79 10.53 -10.28
CA LEU A 102 -25.42 10.64 -10.79
C LEU A 102 -24.55 9.46 -10.36
N ILE A 103 -24.70 8.97 -9.13
CA ILE A 103 -24.00 7.77 -8.64
C ILE A 103 -24.44 6.54 -9.43
N GLU A 104 -25.74 6.39 -9.68
CA GLU A 104 -26.24 5.26 -10.47
C GLU A 104 -25.75 5.31 -11.92
N GLN A 105 -25.79 6.48 -12.56
CA GLN A 105 -25.26 6.68 -13.91
C GLN A 105 -23.76 6.39 -13.96
N LYS A 106 -22.99 6.91 -12.99
CA LYS A 106 -21.55 6.64 -12.89
C LYS A 106 -21.27 5.15 -12.80
N LYS A 107 -22.03 4.41 -11.99
CA LYS A 107 -21.88 2.95 -11.88
C LYS A 107 -22.12 2.25 -13.23
N LYS A 108 -23.18 2.61 -13.95
CA LYS A 108 -23.49 2.06 -15.28
C LYS A 108 -22.38 2.37 -16.30
N ILE A 109 -21.89 3.61 -16.30
CA ILE A 109 -20.78 4.03 -17.17
C ILE A 109 -19.49 3.28 -16.81
N ASP A 110 -19.16 3.15 -15.52
CA ASP A 110 -17.98 2.42 -15.07
C ASP A 110 -18.03 0.94 -15.49
N GLU A 111 -19.20 0.31 -15.42
CA GLU A 111 -19.42 -1.05 -15.90
C GLU A 111 -19.24 -1.16 -17.43
N ALA A 112 -19.81 -0.22 -18.19
CA ALA A 112 -19.65 -0.17 -19.65
C ALA A 112 -18.17 0.07 -20.06
N VAL A 113 -17.47 0.96 -19.37
CA VAL A 113 -16.04 1.23 -19.57
C VAL A 113 -15.22 -0.03 -19.28
N LYS A 114 -15.48 -0.71 -18.16
CA LYS A 114 -14.79 -1.98 -17.83
C LYS A 114 -15.05 -3.06 -18.89
N ALA A 115 -16.28 -3.18 -19.38
CA ALA A 115 -16.61 -4.14 -20.44
C ALA A 115 -15.85 -3.83 -21.73
N ARG A 116 -15.80 -2.55 -22.14
CA ARG A 116 -15.04 -2.11 -23.32
C ARG A 116 -13.54 -2.32 -23.14
N GLN A 117 -12.97 -1.98 -21.98
CA GLN A 117 -11.56 -2.24 -21.67
C GLN A 117 -11.22 -3.72 -21.72
N LYS A 118 -12.07 -4.59 -21.16
CA LYS A 118 -11.88 -6.05 -21.20
C LYS A 118 -11.90 -6.58 -22.64
N LEU A 119 -12.79 -6.05 -23.48
CA LEU A 119 -12.83 -6.38 -24.90
C LEU A 119 -11.50 -6.02 -25.57
N LEU A 120 -10.99 -4.80 -25.36
CA LEU A 120 -9.70 -4.35 -25.93
C LEU A 120 -8.52 -5.19 -25.43
N GLN A 121 -8.52 -5.60 -24.17
CA GLN A 121 -7.50 -6.48 -23.59
C GLN A 121 -7.53 -7.91 -24.15
N THR A 122 -8.70 -8.40 -24.56
CA THR A 122 -8.90 -9.78 -25.03
C THR A 122 -8.73 -9.89 -26.56
N ALA A 123 -8.91 -8.79 -27.29
CA ALA A 123 -8.77 -8.76 -28.74
C ALA A 123 -7.35 -9.14 -29.17
N LYS A 124 -7.22 -9.99 -30.20
CA LYS A 124 -5.90 -10.45 -30.72
C LYS A 124 -5.45 -9.68 -31.96
N LYS A 125 -6.38 -9.09 -32.70
CA LYS A 125 -6.13 -8.36 -33.96
C LYS A 125 -7.06 -7.15 -34.02
N PRO A 126 -6.73 -6.13 -34.84
CA PRO A 126 -7.64 -5.02 -35.10
C PRO A 126 -8.97 -5.51 -35.67
N PHE A 127 -10.06 -4.87 -35.27
CA PHE A 127 -11.42 -5.18 -35.74
C PHE A 127 -12.17 -3.87 -36.02
N ALA A 128 -13.14 -3.90 -36.93
CA ALA A 128 -13.95 -2.73 -37.23
C ALA A 128 -15.15 -2.65 -36.27
N ASP A 129 -15.45 -1.45 -35.79
CA ASP A 129 -16.72 -1.16 -35.13
C ASP A 129 -17.84 -1.15 -36.18
N ILE A 130 -18.94 -1.84 -35.89
CA ILE A 130 -20.04 -2.03 -36.84
C ILE A 130 -20.83 -0.73 -37.03
N ASP A 131 -20.90 0.10 -35.99
CA ASP A 131 -21.74 1.30 -35.99
C ASP A 131 -20.99 2.55 -36.46
N THR A 132 -19.70 2.66 -36.12
CA THR A 132 -18.88 3.84 -36.46
C THR A 132 -17.94 3.62 -37.65
N GLY A 133 -17.68 2.37 -38.05
CA GLY A 133 -16.71 2.03 -39.08
C GLY A 133 -15.25 2.24 -38.65
N GLU A 134 -15.00 2.56 -37.38
CA GLU A 134 -13.66 2.78 -36.85
C GLU A 134 -12.88 1.47 -36.74
N ILE A 135 -11.59 1.49 -37.08
CA ILE A 135 -10.69 0.36 -36.86
C ILE A 135 -10.16 0.43 -35.43
N ILE A 136 -10.57 -0.52 -34.59
CA ILE A 136 -10.19 -0.59 -33.19
C ILE A 136 -9.02 -1.56 -33.03
N HIS A 137 -7.98 -1.09 -32.37
CA HIS A 137 -6.78 -1.87 -32.09
C HIS A 137 -6.84 -2.52 -30.69
N PRO A 138 -6.27 -3.73 -30.50
CA PRO A 138 -6.10 -4.34 -29.19
C PRO A 138 -5.29 -3.46 -28.22
N ALA A 139 -5.52 -3.64 -26.92
CA ALA A 139 -4.73 -2.99 -25.90
C ALA A 139 -3.31 -3.56 -25.83
N SER A 140 -2.30 -2.70 -25.79
CA SER A 140 -0.92 -3.09 -25.46
C SER A 140 -0.76 -3.26 -23.96
N TYR A 141 0.03 -4.24 -23.52
CA TYR A 141 0.44 -4.37 -22.12
C TYR A 141 1.96 -4.54 -22.00
N SER A 142 2.48 -4.17 -20.83
CA SER A 142 3.83 -4.55 -20.40
C SER A 142 3.70 -5.38 -19.12
N SER A 143 4.43 -6.50 -19.05
CA SER A 143 4.43 -7.37 -17.88
C SER A 143 5.65 -7.09 -17.00
N LYS A 144 5.43 -6.93 -15.69
CA LYS A 144 6.50 -6.90 -14.68
C LYS A 144 6.33 -8.10 -13.76
N THR A 145 7.37 -8.92 -13.65
CA THR A 145 7.39 -10.05 -12.71
C THR A 145 7.70 -9.54 -11.31
N PHE A 146 6.95 -9.98 -10.30
CA PHE A 146 7.16 -9.61 -8.90
C PHE A 146 6.98 -10.80 -7.97
N ILE A 147 7.65 -10.76 -6.81
CA ILE A 147 7.55 -11.80 -5.78
C ILE A 147 6.36 -11.47 -4.87
N LYS A 148 5.34 -12.33 -4.84
CA LYS A 148 4.22 -12.24 -3.90
C LYS A 148 4.50 -13.10 -2.66
N SER A 149 4.60 -12.49 -1.49
CA SER A 149 4.66 -13.19 -0.20
C SER A 149 3.32 -13.11 0.53
N SER A 150 2.83 -14.23 1.05
CA SER A 150 1.55 -14.34 1.77
C SER A 150 1.72 -15.25 2.97
N LEU A 151 1.14 -14.92 4.12
CA LEU A 151 1.10 -15.88 5.24
C LEU A 151 0.01 -16.92 4.98
N LYS A 152 0.33 -18.18 5.26
CA LYS A 152 -0.70 -19.23 5.34
C LYS A 152 -1.60 -18.94 6.54
N ASN A 153 -2.92 -19.09 6.39
CA ASN A 153 -3.98 -18.69 7.33
C ASN A 153 -3.94 -19.33 8.75
N ASN A 154 -2.86 -20.01 9.14
CA ASN A 154 -2.74 -20.71 10.42
C ASN A 154 -2.14 -19.84 11.55
N LEU A 155 -1.90 -18.55 11.31
CA LEU A 155 -1.37 -17.59 12.29
C LEU A 155 -2.39 -16.49 12.62
N LYS A 156 -3.67 -16.84 12.76
CA LYS A 156 -4.59 -15.96 13.49
C LYS A 156 -4.13 -15.95 14.95
N CYS A 157 -3.39 -14.91 15.34
CA CYS A 157 -3.26 -14.55 16.75
C CYS A 157 -4.67 -14.59 17.34
N LYS A 158 -4.88 -15.51 18.28
CA LYS A 158 -6.07 -15.53 19.12
C LYS A 158 -6.14 -14.14 19.75
N LYS A 159 -7.11 -13.32 19.34
CA LYS A 159 -7.47 -12.13 20.10
C LYS A 159 -7.88 -12.63 21.48
N SER A 160 -7.05 -12.34 22.48
CA SER A 160 -7.41 -12.51 23.89
C SER A 160 -8.70 -11.74 24.12
N LYS A 161 -9.69 -12.41 24.69
CA LYS A 161 -10.92 -11.79 25.18
C LYS A 161 -10.62 -10.93 26.40
#